data_AF-A0A4Z2CGD8-F1
#
_entry.id   AF-A0A4Z2CGD8-F1
#
_cell.length_a   1.000
_cell.length_b   1.000
_cell.length_c   1.000
_cell.angle_alpha   90.00
_cell.angle_beta   90.00
_cell.angle_gamma   90.00
#
_symmetry.space_group_name_H-M   'P 1'
#
loop_
_entity.id
_entity.type
_entity.pdbx_description
1 polymer ?
#
loop_
_entity_poly.entity_id
_entity_poly.type
_entity_poly.pdbx_seq_one_letter_code
_entity_poly.pdbx_strand_id
1 'polypeptide(L)'
;NLYDSIKNEPFKIPEDDGNDLTHTFFNPDREGWLLKLALNLSPGGRVKTWKRRWFILTDNCLYYFEYTTDKEPRGIIPLENLSIREVEDSKKPNCFELFIPDHKDQVIKACKTEADGRVVEGNHTFYRISAPTAEEKDEWISSIKAAISRDPFYEMLASRKKKVSSLKAL
;
A
#
# COMPACT_ATOMS: atom_id res chain seq x y z
N ASN A 1 19.91 -27.42 22.88
CA ASN A 1 20.11 -26.09 22.24
C ASN A 1 18.93 -25.83 21.29
N LEU A 2 18.88 -24.73 20.53
CA LEU A 2 17.81 -24.49 19.54
C LEU A 2 17.70 -25.61 18.49
N TYR A 3 18.85 -26.17 18.06
CA TYR A 3 18.95 -27.29 17.13
C TYR A 3 18.32 -28.59 17.68
N ASP A 4 18.56 -28.95 18.94
CA ASP A 4 17.97 -30.14 19.57
C ASP A 4 16.46 -29.98 19.77
N SER A 5 15.99 -28.76 20.06
CA SER A 5 14.57 -28.47 20.26
C SER A 5 13.78 -28.64 18.95
N ILE A 6 14.30 -28.12 17.83
CA ILE A 6 13.68 -28.25 16.50
C ILE A 6 13.72 -29.71 16.01
N LYS A 7 14.79 -30.46 16.35
CA LYS A 7 14.92 -31.87 15.98
C LYS A 7 13.95 -32.78 16.74
N ASN A 8 13.69 -32.47 18.01
CA ASN A 8 12.83 -33.29 18.87
C ASN A 8 11.34 -32.96 18.70
N GLU A 9 11.00 -31.72 18.39
CA GLU A 9 9.63 -31.28 18.14
C GLU A 9 9.54 -30.61 16.75
N PRO A 10 9.17 -31.39 15.70
CA PRO A 10 8.89 -30.82 14.40
C PRO A 10 7.78 -29.78 14.54
N PHE A 11 7.92 -28.65 13.84
CA PHE A 11 6.87 -27.63 13.82
C PHE A 11 5.54 -28.25 13.36
N LYS A 12 4.51 -28.09 14.19
CA LYS A 12 3.14 -28.39 13.78
C LYS A 12 2.68 -27.28 12.84
N ILE A 13 2.68 -27.58 11.55
CA ILE A 13 2.04 -26.72 10.55
C ILE A 13 0.53 -26.87 10.77
N PRO A 14 -0.22 -25.78 11.07
CA PRO A 14 -1.67 -25.85 11.19
C PRO A 14 -2.30 -26.41 9.91
N GLU A 15 -3.39 -27.17 10.04
CA GLU A 15 -4.16 -27.64 8.89
C GLU A 15 -4.84 -26.45 8.19
N ASP A 16 -4.64 -26.36 6.87
CA ASP A 16 -5.20 -25.32 6.00
C ASP A 16 -6.69 -25.61 5.75
N ASP A 17 -7.56 -25.01 6.55
CA ASP A 17 -9.02 -25.14 6.41
C ASP A 17 -9.61 -24.24 5.31
N GLY A 18 -8.76 -23.50 4.58
CA GLY A 18 -9.14 -22.60 3.50
C GLY A 18 -9.97 -21.38 3.94
N ASN A 19 -10.18 -21.19 5.25
CA ASN A 19 -10.94 -20.07 5.82
C ASN A 19 -10.04 -19.04 6.50
N ASP A 20 -8.73 -19.33 6.60
CA ASP A 20 -7.73 -18.47 7.19
C ASP A 20 -7.03 -17.60 6.15
N LEU A 21 -7.25 -16.30 6.24
CA LEU A 21 -6.56 -15.26 5.45
C LEU A 21 -5.09 -15.10 5.86
N THR A 22 -4.62 -15.88 6.84
CA THR A 22 -3.21 -15.95 7.20
C THR A 22 -2.31 -16.19 6.00
N HIS A 23 -2.79 -16.75 4.88
CA HIS A 23 -1.98 -16.93 3.68
C HIS A 23 -1.66 -15.64 2.90
N THR A 24 -2.52 -14.62 2.87
CA THR A 24 -2.27 -13.40 2.05
C THR A 24 -1.41 -12.37 2.77
N PHE A 25 -1.49 -12.32 4.10
CA PHE A 25 -0.72 -11.39 4.93
C PHE A 25 0.25 -12.12 5.86
N PHE A 26 0.63 -13.37 5.54
CA PHE A 26 1.65 -14.06 6.30
C PHE A 26 3.00 -13.36 6.13
N ASN A 27 3.65 -13.01 7.24
CA ASN A 27 5.00 -12.41 7.22
C ASN A 27 5.08 -11.13 6.34
N PRO A 28 4.33 -10.07 6.68
CA PRO A 28 4.36 -8.84 5.90
C PRO A 28 5.73 -8.17 6.01
N ASP A 29 6.14 -7.45 4.96
CA ASP A 29 7.36 -6.63 4.98
C ASP A 29 7.31 -5.58 6.09
N ARG A 30 6.10 -5.07 6.36
CA ARG A 30 5.80 -4.14 7.45
C ARG A 30 4.31 -4.08 7.71
N GLU A 31 3.94 -3.89 8.97
CA GLU A 31 2.58 -3.56 9.38
C GLU A 31 2.58 -2.50 10.49
N GLY A 32 1.48 -1.75 10.63
CA GLY A 32 1.43 -0.66 11.60
C GLY A 32 0.29 0.32 11.41
N TRP A 33 0.01 1.11 12.45
CA TRP A 33 -1.03 2.14 12.41
C TRP A 33 -0.50 3.44 11.82
N LEU A 34 -1.15 3.91 10.76
CA LEU A 34 -0.87 5.23 10.16
C LEU A 34 -2.15 6.05 10.01
N LEU A 35 -1.97 7.35 9.85
CA LEU A 35 -3.02 8.26 9.40
C LEU A 35 -2.91 8.46 7.90
N LYS A 36 -4.00 8.30 7.15
CA LYS A 36 -4.06 8.66 5.73
C LYS A 36 -5.00 9.82 5.49
N LEU A 37 -4.65 10.68 4.54
CA LEU A 37 -5.57 11.66 3.98
C LEU A 37 -6.60 10.94 3.11
N ALA A 38 -7.87 11.19 3.34
CA ALA A 38 -8.99 10.66 2.58
C ALA A 38 -9.73 11.82 1.91
N LEU A 39 -9.95 11.69 0.60
CA LEU A 39 -10.82 12.55 -0.20
C LEU A 39 -12.22 11.96 -0.22
N ASN A 40 -13.11 12.55 0.59
CA ASN A 40 -14.52 12.17 0.62
C ASN A 40 -15.32 13.17 -0.22
N LEU A 41 -16.33 12.68 -0.93
CA LEU A 41 -17.34 13.52 -1.53
C LEU A 41 -18.31 13.96 -0.43
N SER A 42 -18.59 15.26 -0.36
CA SER A 42 -19.67 15.81 0.44
C SER A 42 -20.54 16.73 -0.42
N PRO A 43 -21.79 17.00 -0.01
CA PRO A 43 -22.54 18.14 -0.55
C PRO A 43 -21.68 19.41 -0.36
N GLY A 44 -21.32 20.08 -1.45
CA GLY A 44 -20.43 21.26 -1.43
C GLY A 44 -18.97 21.02 -1.84
N GLY A 45 -18.56 19.79 -2.18
CA GLY A 45 -17.26 19.50 -2.80
C GLY A 45 -16.51 18.33 -2.19
N ARG A 46 -15.18 18.33 -2.33
CA ARG A 46 -14.31 17.30 -1.75
C ARG A 46 -13.81 17.75 -0.38
N VAL A 47 -14.12 16.98 0.66
CA VAL A 47 -13.61 17.23 2.01
C VAL A 47 -12.41 16.33 2.27
N LYS A 48 -11.32 16.95 2.72
CA LYS A 48 -10.11 16.26 3.14
C LYS A 48 -10.23 15.90 4.62
N THR A 49 -10.22 14.60 4.93
CA THR A 49 -10.24 14.11 6.32
C THR A 49 -9.08 13.16 6.56
N TRP A 50 -8.54 13.13 7.78
CA TRP A 50 -7.53 12.15 8.17
C TRP A 50 -8.22 10.93 8.78
N LYS A 51 -7.81 9.73 8.38
CA LYS A 51 -8.35 8.46 8.86
C LYS A 51 -7.23 7.57 9.38
N ARG A 52 -7.39 7.05 10.59
CA ARG A 52 -6.50 6.04 11.17
C ARG A 52 -6.83 4.68 10.55
N ARG A 53 -5.81 4.00 10.01
CA ARG A 53 -5.95 2.70 9.35
C ARG A 53 -4.76 1.82 9.72
N TRP A 54 -5.01 0.53 9.82
CA TRP A 54 -3.95 -0.46 9.97
C TRP A 54 -3.40 -0.74 8.59
N PHE A 55 -2.13 -0.48 8.37
CA PHE A 55 -1.47 -0.70 7.09
C PHE A 55 -0.70 -2.00 7.12
N ILE A 56 -0.73 -2.73 6.00
CA ILE A 56 0.10 -3.91 5.75
C ILE A 56 0.78 -3.70 4.39
N LEU A 57 2.10 -3.84 4.36
CA LEU A 57 2.91 -3.87 3.16
C LEU A 57 3.31 -5.32 2.87
N THR A 58 2.87 -5.84 1.73
CA THR A 58 3.25 -7.17 1.24
C THR A 58 3.01 -7.23 -0.27
N ASP A 59 3.71 -8.12 -0.98
CA ASP A 59 3.52 -8.38 -2.41
C ASP A 59 3.44 -7.10 -3.28
N ASN A 60 4.36 -6.16 -3.03
CA ASN A 60 4.45 -4.88 -3.74
C ASN A 60 3.15 -4.04 -3.68
N CYS A 61 2.30 -4.30 -2.69
CA CYS A 61 1.03 -3.63 -2.48
C CYS A 61 0.95 -3.09 -1.05
N LEU A 62 0.33 -1.91 -0.92
CA LEU A 62 0.03 -1.32 0.37
C LEU A 62 -1.46 -1.45 0.65
N TYR A 63 -1.79 -2.32 1.59
CA TYR A 63 -3.15 -2.59 2.05
C TYR A 63 -3.45 -1.73 3.27
N TYR A 64 -4.71 -1.35 3.44
CA TYR A 64 -5.14 -0.67 4.66
C TYR A 64 -6.52 -1.12 5.12
N PHE A 65 -6.67 -1.31 6.43
CA PHE A 65 -7.84 -1.86 7.10
C PHE A 65 -8.42 -0.86 8.09
N GLU A 66 -9.71 -0.99 8.42
CA GLU A 66 -10.30 -0.17 9.47
C GLU A 66 -9.88 -0.67 10.85
N TYR A 67 -9.88 -1.99 11.04
CA TYR A 67 -9.44 -2.68 12.24
C TYR A 67 -8.43 -3.77 11.92
N THR A 68 -7.60 -4.14 12.89
CA THR A 68 -6.61 -5.23 12.75
C THR A 68 -7.24 -6.62 12.63
N THR A 69 -8.53 -6.74 12.99
CA THR A 69 -9.32 -7.98 12.91
C THR A 69 -10.13 -8.09 11.62
N ASP A 70 -10.08 -7.06 10.76
CA ASP A 70 -10.83 -7.06 9.50
C ASP A 70 -10.23 -8.09 8.55
N LYS A 71 -11.12 -8.90 7.94
CA LYS A 71 -10.74 -9.88 6.92
C LYS A 71 -10.48 -9.23 5.57
N GLU A 72 -11.23 -8.19 5.24
CA GLU A 72 -11.14 -7.53 3.93
C GLU A 72 -10.48 -6.15 4.06
N PRO A 73 -9.54 -5.79 3.17
CA PRO A 73 -8.94 -4.48 3.19
C PRO A 73 -9.96 -3.41 2.85
N ARG A 74 -9.87 -2.26 3.52
CA ARG A 74 -10.62 -1.05 3.14
C ARG A 74 -10.11 -0.49 1.81
N GLY A 75 -8.86 -0.75 1.46
CA GLY A 75 -8.38 -0.51 0.10
C GLY A 75 -6.97 -1.02 -0.12
N ILE A 76 -6.61 -1.04 -1.40
CA ILE A 76 -5.38 -1.64 -1.90
C ILE A 76 -4.72 -0.64 -2.85
N ILE A 77 -3.44 -0.39 -2.62
CA ILE A 77 -2.61 0.51 -3.43
C ILE A 77 -1.43 -0.29 -3.99
N PRO A 78 -1.51 -0.77 -5.24
CA PRO A 78 -0.35 -1.29 -5.96
C PRO A 78 0.76 -0.24 -6.00
N LEU A 79 1.99 -0.63 -5.66
CA LEU A 79 3.14 0.30 -5.58
C LEU A 79 3.87 0.45 -6.91
N GLU A 80 3.44 -0.27 -7.95
CA GLU A 80 3.98 -0.20 -9.30
C GLU A 80 4.00 1.24 -9.84
N ASN A 81 5.16 1.71 -10.30
CA ASN A 81 5.37 3.08 -10.82
C ASN A 81 5.11 4.22 -9.85
N LEU A 82 4.95 3.92 -8.56
CA LEU A 82 4.87 4.98 -7.57
C LEU A 82 6.27 5.39 -7.15
N SER A 83 6.38 6.63 -6.71
CA SER A 83 7.52 7.15 -5.99
C SER A 83 7.03 7.71 -4.66
N ILE A 84 7.96 7.91 -3.75
CA ILE A 84 7.69 8.44 -2.42
C ILE A 84 8.47 9.72 -2.18
N ARG A 85 7.82 10.71 -1.57
CA ARG A 85 8.45 11.95 -1.14
C ARG A 85 7.99 12.33 0.25
N GLU A 86 8.89 12.94 1.01
CA GLU A 86 8.53 13.58 2.26
C GLU A 86 7.78 14.89 1.97
N VAL A 87 6.80 15.22 2.81
CA VAL A 87 6.04 16.46 2.70
C VAL A 87 5.74 17.04 4.08
N GLU A 88 5.63 18.35 4.15
CA GLU A 88 5.06 19.02 5.31
C GLU A 88 3.53 19.09 5.19
N ASP A 89 2.84 18.96 6.33
CA ASP A 89 1.39 19.16 6.43
C ASP A 89 1.09 20.02 7.65
N SER A 90 0.23 21.03 7.49
CA SER A 90 -0.08 21.97 8.57
C SER A 90 -0.85 21.33 9.74
N LYS A 91 -1.42 20.14 9.55
CA LYS A 91 -2.26 19.47 10.55
C LYS A 91 -1.66 18.17 11.07
N LYS A 92 -0.64 17.61 10.43
CA LYS A 92 -0.09 16.29 10.78
C LYS A 92 1.43 16.26 10.64
N PRO A 93 2.14 15.73 11.65
CA PRO A 93 3.58 15.56 11.57
C PRO A 93 3.94 14.37 10.69
N ASN A 94 5.25 14.21 10.42
CA ASN A 94 5.85 13.01 9.86
C ASN A 94 5.14 12.51 8.58
N CYS A 95 4.87 13.44 7.65
CA CYS A 95 4.10 13.14 6.46
C CYS A 95 4.97 12.72 5.28
N PHE A 96 4.45 11.80 4.48
CA PHE A 96 4.99 11.42 3.17
C PHE A 96 3.86 11.19 2.16
N GLU A 97 4.20 11.21 0.88
CA GLU A 97 3.27 11.00 -0.21
C GLU A 97 3.74 9.89 -1.16
N LEU A 98 2.83 8.99 -1.49
CA LEU A 98 2.93 8.15 -2.70
C LEU A 98 2.37 8.94 -3.88
N PHE A 99 3.12 9.00 -4.98
CA PHE A 99 2.73 9.75 -6.17
C PHE A 99 3.29 9.11 -7.44
N ILE A 100 2.70 9.42 -8.59
CA ILE A 100 3.27 9.02 -9.90
C ILE A 100 4.30 10.07 -10.32
N PRO A 101 5.59 9.71 -10.50
CA PRO A 101 6.58 10.64 -11.02
C PRO A 101 6.20 11.10 -12.43
N ASP A 102 6.50 12.35 -12.76
CA ASP A 102 6.25 12.98 -14.06
C ASP A 102 4.78 13.10 -14.53
N HIS A 103 3.82 12.57 -13.76
CA HIS A 103 2.39 12.58 -14.10
C HIS A 103 1.51 13.01 -12.91
N LYS A 104 1.65 14.28 -12.49
CA LYS A 104 1.02 14.81 -11.25
C LYS A 104 -0.52 14.78 -11.23
N ASP A 105 -1.15 14.83 -12.39
CA ASP A 105 -2.62 14.86 -12.51
C ASP A 105 -3.22 13.46 -12.75
N GLN A 106 -2.37 12.45 -12.95
CA GLN A 106 -2.83 11.09 -13.17
C GLN A 106 -3.31 10.47 -11.85
N VAL A 107 -4.46 9.81 -11.90
CA VAL A 107 -5.01 9.05 -10.77
C VAL A 107 -4.18 7.77 -10.57
N ILE A 108 -3.76 7.54 -9.33
CA ILE A 108 -3.11 6.30 -8.92
C ILE A 108 -4.13 5.16 -9.01
N LYS A 109 -3.75 4.10 -9.71
CA LYS A 109 -4.54 2.88 -9.77
C LYS A 109 -4.59 2.26 -8.38
N ALA A 110 -5.78 2.17 -7.83
CA ALA A 110 -6.06 1.61 -6.51
C ALA A 110 -7.53 1.26 -6.43
N CYS A 111 -7.91 0.45 -5.45
CA CYS A 111 -9.32 0.21 -5.12
C CYS A 111 -9.59 0.51 -3.65
N LYS A 112 -10.85 0.78 -3.33
CA LYS A 112 -11.34 0.95 -1.97
C LYS A 112 -12.76 0.44 -1.84
N THR A 113 -13.13 0.04 -0.63
CA THR A 113 -14.50 -0.35 -0.28
C THR A 113 -15.24 0.86 0.30
N GLU A 114 -16.38 1.21 -0.28
CA GLU A 114 -17.28 2.25 0.24
C GLU A 114 -18.05 1.73 1.47
N ALA A 115 -18.78 2.62 2.14
CA ALA A 115 -19.50 2.26 3.36
C ALA A 115 -20.64 1.24 3.14
N ASP A 116 -21.12 1.13 1.90
CA ASP A 116 -22.13 0.16 1.46
C ASP A 116 -21.52 -1.20 1.04
N GLY A 117 -20.21 -1.38 1.19
CA GLY A 117 -19.49 -2.61 0.81
C GLY A 117 -19.08 -2.67 -0.66
N ARG A 118 -19.43 -1.67 -1.48
CA ARG A 118 -19.06 -1.66 -2.90
C ARG A 118 -17.57 -1.35 -3.07
N VAL A 119 -16.89 -2.16 -3.88
CA VAL A 119 -15.52 -1.88 -4.32
C VAL A 119 -15.54 -0.88 -5.47
N VAL A 120 -14.80 0.22 -5.33
CA VAL A 120 -14.68 1.29 -6.33
C VAL A 120 -13.22 1.63 -6.57
N GLU A 121 -12.92 2.22 -7.74
CA GLU A 121 -11.59 2.74 -8.02
C GLU A 121 -11.23 3.92 -7.10
N GLY A 122 -9.95 3.99 -6.74
CA GLY A 122 -9.37 5.13 -6.05
C GLY A 122 -9.43 6.39 -6.93
N ASN A 123 -9.62 7.54 -6.29
CA ASN A 123 -9.69 8.85 -6.95
C ASN A 123 -8.51 9.76 -6.57
N HIS A 124 -7.41 9.18 -6.10
CA HIS A 124 -6.27 9.89 -5.52
C HIS A 124 -5.19 10.07 -6.58
N THR A 125 -4.73 11.31 -6.81
CA THR A 125 -3.51 11.58 -7.59
C THR A 125 -2.24 11.44 -6.74
N PHE A 126 -2.39 11.45 -5.41
CA PHE A 126 -1.38 11.11 -4.43
C PHE A 126 -2.03 10.52 -3.17
N TYR A 127 -1.29 9.68 -2.45
CA TYR A 127 -1.67 9.23 -1.11
C TYR A 127 -0.77 9.89 -0.07
N ARG A 128 -1.31 10.87 0.66
CA ARG A 128 -0.63 11.48 1.79
C ARG A 128 -0.88 10.68 3.06
N ILE A 129 0.21 10.31 3.74
CA ILE A 129 0.22 9.44 4.92
C ILE A 129 1.07 10.13 6.00
N SER A 130 0.70 9.94 7.26
CA SER A 130 1.36 10.49 8.45
C SER A 130 1.63 9.37 9.45
N ALA A 131 2.88 9.27 9.89
CA ALA A 131 3.31 8.32 10.92
C ALA A 131 3.26 8.94 12.33
N PRO A 132 3.05 8.13 13.38
CA PRO A 132 3.08 8.62 14.77
C PRO A 132 4.42 9.24 15.17
N THR A 133 5.55 8.66 14.74
CA THR A 133 6.89 9.21 14.98
C THR A 133 7.71 9.43 13.70
N ALA A 134 8.83 10.16 13.83
CA ALA A 134 9.76 10.38 12.71
C ALA A 134 10.48 9.08 12.33
N GLU A 135 10.83 8.27 13.33
CA GLU A 135 11.46 6.96 13.14
C GLU A 135 10.53 6.02 12.36
N GLU A 136 9.25 5.93 12.76
CA GLU A 136 8.26 5.14 12.02
C GLU A 136 8.07 5.65 10.59
N LYS A 137 8.09 6.97 10.36
CA LYS A 137 8.03 7.55 9.02
C LYS A 137 9.20 7.07 8.15
N ASP A 138 10.43 7.18 8.65
CA ASP A 138 11.63 6.78 7.90
C ASP A 138 11.64 5.28 7.62
N GLU A 139 11.22 4.49 8.59
CA GLU A 139 11.02 3.04 8.49
C GLU A 139 9.98 2.65 7.42
N TRP A 140 8.81 3.30 7.40
CA TRP A 140 7.80 3.09 6.37
C TRP A 140 8.28 3.50 4.99
N ILE A 141 8.96 4.66 4.88
CA ILE A 141 9.54 5.12 3.62
C ILE A 141 10.55 4.10 3.09
N SER A 142 11.42 3.58 3.96
CA SER A 142 12.43 2.59 3.60
C SER A 142 11.80 1.30 3.07
N SER A 143 10.85 0.72 3.81
CA SER A 143 10.16 -0.51 3.41
C SER A 143 9.38 -0.33 2.10
N ILE A 144 8.67 0.79 1.92
CA ILE A 144 7.93 1.07 0.69
C ILE A 144 8.87 1.27 -0.49
N LYS A 145 10.00 1.97 -0.33
CA LYS A 145 11.00 2.11 -1.40
C LYS A 145 11.56 0.75 -1.82
N ALA A 146 11.84 -0.12 -0.85
CA ALA A 146 12.29 -1.49 -1.13
C ALA A 146 11.24 -2.28 -1.92
N ALA A 147 9.94 -2.11 -1.62
CA ALA A 147 8.84 -2.76 -2.31
C ALA A 147 8.51 -2.14 -3.69
N ILE A 148 8.78 -0.86 -3.93
CA ILE A 148 8.56 -0.21 -5.24
C ILE A 148 9.52 -0.78 -6.30
N SER A 149 10.70 -1.26 -5.91
CA SER A 149 11.72 -1.74 -6.85
C SER A 149 12.10 -3.19 -6.60
N ARG A 150 11.59 -4.09 -7.47
CA ARG A 150 12.30 -5.25 -8.05
C ARG A 150 11.33 -6.12 -8.84
N ASP A 151 10.99 -5.68 -10.05
CA ASP A 151 10.57 -6.61 -11.09
C ASP A 151 11.40 -6.33 -12.36
N PRO A 152 12.41 -7.17 -12.66
CA PRO A 152 13.22 -7.06 -13.90
C PRO A 152 12.38 -7.14 -15.18
N PHE A 153 11.18 -7.71 -15.12
CA PHE A 153 10.22 -7.79 -16.20
C PHE A 153 9.47 -6.46 -16.39
N TYR A 154 9.28 -5.64 -15.36
CA TYR A 154 8.54 -4.39 -15.43
C TYR A 154 9.24 -3.36 -16.32
N GLU A 155 10.55 -3.17 -16.17
CA GLU A 155 11.33 -2.32 -17.09
C GLU A 155 11.30 -2.85 -18.53
N MET A 156 11.37 -4.17 -18.69
CA MET A 156 11.28 -4.81 -20.00
C MET A 156 9.90 -4.61 -20.65
N LEU A 157 8.81 -4.73 -19.88
CA LEU A 157 7.43 -4.54 -20.34
C LEU A 157 7.10 -3.07 -20.60
N ALA A 158 7.57 -2.14 -19.75
CA ALA A 158 7.45 -0.70 -19.96
C ALA A 158 8.17 -0.24 -21.23
N SER A 159 9.37 -0.79 -21.48
CA SER A 159 10.15 -0.56 -22.70
C SER A 159 9.44 -1.09 -23.96
N ARG A 160 8.79 -2.27 -23.86
CA ARG A 160 7.97 -2.82 -24.96
C ARG A 160 6.73 -1.97 -25.24
N LYS A 161 6.02 -1.52 -24.20
CA LYS A 161 4.84 -0.63 -24.37
C LYS A 161 5.22 0.71 -25.02
N LYS A 162 6.33 1.35 -24.62
CA LYS A 162 6.85 2.58 -25.26
C LYS A 162 7.16 2.38 -26.75
N LYS A 163 7.79 1.26 -27.13
CA LYS A 163 8.08 0.93 -28.54
C LYS A 163 6.80 0.72 -29.37
N VAL A 164 5.80 0.06 -28.81
CA VAL A 164 4.53 -0.19 -29.51
C VAL A 164 3.73 1.10 -29.68
N SER A 165 3.74 2.01 -28.71
CA SER A 165 3.09 3.32 -28.86
C SER A 165 3.76 4.22 -29.90
N SER A 166 5.09 4.20 -30.00
CA SER A 166 5.82 4.97 -31.03
C SER A 166 5.61 4.45 -32.44
N LEU A 167 5.35 3.15 -32.61
CA LEU A 167 5.05 2.53 -33.90
C LEU A 167 3.61 2.81 -34.38
N LYS A 168 2.70 3.17 -33.48
CA LYS A 168 1.31 3.54 -33.81
C LYS A 168 1.12 5.03 -34.08
N ALA A 169 2.15 5.84 -33.84
CA ALA A 169 2.14 7.29 -34.03
C ALA A 169 2.84 7.73 -35.33
N LEU A 170 3.24 6.77 -36.17
CA LEU A 170 3.70 6.90 -37.56
C LEU A 170 2.59 6.39 -38.49
#